data_AF-A0A958NW62-F1
#
_entry.id   AF-A0A958NW62-F1
#
_cell.length_a   1.000
_cell.length_b   1.000
_cell.length_c   1.000
_cell.angle_alpha   90.00
_cell.angle_beta   90.00
_cell.angle_gamma   90.00
#
_symmetry.space_group_name_H-M   'P 1'
#
loop_
_entity.id
_entity.type
_entity.pdbx_description
1 polymer ?
#
loop_
_entity_poly.entity_id
_entity_poly.type
_entity_poly.pdbx_seq_one_letter_code
_entity_poly.pdbx_strand_id
1 'polypeptide(L)'
;MFDLVLTVFTLGFFNLFVQYRQIKSVNVMIGQHRYSFLKWFLLCLITFGLYHIYHEYRKSTDIAKALQEPDSMEPLVSLILTALALPWVADALQQVQINRYFGSETL
;
A
#
# COMPACT_ATOMS: atom_id res chain seq x y z
N MET A 1 -7.39 6.72 -11.38
CA MET A 1 -8.33 7.87 -11.23
C MET A 1 -9.78 7.41 -11.17
N PHE A 2 -10.19 6.39 -11.94
CA PHE A 2 -11.50 5.72 -11.79
C PHE A 2 -11.69 5.04 -10.42
N ASP A 3 -10.60 4.69 -9.74
CA ASP A 3 -10.56 4.01 -8.44
C ASP A 3 -11.22 4.82 -7.32
N LEU A 4 -11.10 6.15 -7.37
CA LEU A 4 -11.65 7.06 -6.38
C LEU A 4 -13.19 7.12 -6.48
N VAL A 5 -13.70 7.20 -7.71
CA VAL A 5 -15.15 7.22 -7.99
C VAL A 5 -15.78 5.89 -7.59
N LEU A 6 -15.12 4.78 -7.92
CA LEU A 6 -15.56 3.43 -7.54
C LEU A 6 -15.55 3.24 -6.02
N THR A 7 -14.56 3.77 -5.30
CA THR A 7 -14.52 3.60 -3.85
C THR A 7 -15.65 4.33 -3.14
N VAL A 8 -15.97 5.56 -3.55
CA VAL A 8 -17.10 6.31 -2.99
C VAL A 8 -18.43 5.64 -3.33
N PHE A 9 -18.60 5.16 -4.56
CA PHE A 9 -19.82 4.44 -4.97
C PHE A 9 -19.97 3.06 -4.32
N THR A 10 -18.87 2.39 -3.97
CA THR A 10 -18.86 1.09 -3.30
C THR A 10 -18.65 1.19 -1.79
N LEU A 11 -18.85 2.35 -1.16
CA LEU A 11 -18.71 2.51 0.30
C LEU A 11 -17.35 2.03 0.87
N GLY A 12 -16.27 2.04 0.08
CA GLY A 12 -14.96 1.55 0.52
C GLY A 12 -14.58 0.13 0.08
N PHE A 13 -15.50 -0.66 -0.50
CA PHE A 13 -15.21 -2.05 -0.90
C PHE A 13 -14.16 -2.14 -2.01
N PHE A 14 -14.14 -1.22 -2.96
CA PHE A 14 -13.11 -1.21 -4.00
C PHE A 14 -11.70 -0.97 -3.43
N ASN A 15 -11.57 -0.18 -2.36
CA ASN A 15 -10.29 0.05 -1.68
C ASN A 15 -9.71 -1.26 -1.11
N LEU A 16 -10.58 -2.12 -0.56
CA LEU A 16 -10.18 -3.45 -0.08
C LEU A 16 -9.59 -4.32 -1.19
N PHE A 17 -10.13 -4.25 -2.41
CA PHE A 17 -9.62 -5.01 -3.54
C PHE A 17 -8.23 -4.50 -3.99
N VAL A 18 -8.03 -3.18 -4.03
CA VAL A 18 -6.73 -2.57 -4.36
C VAL A 18 -5.68 -2.95 -3.31
N GLN A 19 -6.04 -2.85 -2.02
CA GLN A 19 -5.24 -3.31 -0.88
C GLN A 19 -4.81 -4.78 -1.01
N TYR A 20 -5.75 -5.67 -1.34
CA TYR A 20 -5.47 -7.09 -1.54
C TYR A 20 -4.42 -7.32 -2.64
N ARG A 21 -4.57 -6.64 -3.79
CA ARG A 21 -3.62 -6.75 -4.90
C ARG A 21 -2.24 -6.22 -4.53
N GLN A 22 -2.16 -5.07 -3.88
CA GLN A 22 -0.89 -4.50 -3.43
C GLN A 22 -0.17 -5.42 -2.44
N ILE A 23 -0.88 -5.98 -1.45
CA ILE A 23 -0.30 -6.93 -0.48
C ILE A 23 0.31 -8.13 -1.20
N LYS A 24 -0.37 -8.65 -2.23
CA LYS A 24 0.17 -9.75 -3.04
C LYS A 24 1.44 -9.33 -3.78
N SER A 25 1.44 -8.16 -4.44
CA SER A 25 2.61 -7.66 -5.17
C SER A 25 3.80 -7.41 -4.25
N VAL A 26 3.59 -6.79 -3.10
CA VAL A 26 4.66 -6.50 -2.12
C VAL A 26 5.24 -7.79 -1.53
N ASN A 27 4.42 -8.79 -1.24
CA ASN A 27 4.92 -10.11 -0.83
C ASN A 27 5.78 -10.78 -1.90
N VAL A 28 5.42 -10.62 -3.17
CA VAL A 28 6.23 -11.10 -4.30
C VAL A 28 7.55 -10.32 -4.39
N MET A 29 7.52 -8.99 -4.23
CA MET A 29 8.74 -8.15 -4.25
C MET A 29 9.73 -8.52 -3.14
N ILE A 30 9.25 -8.81 -1.94
CA ILE A 30 10.09 -9.15 -0.78
C ILE A 30 10.49 -10.64 -0.82
N GLY A 31 9.85 -11.45 -1.66
CA GLY A 31 10.03 -12.91 -1.69
C GLY A 31 9.57 -13.61 -0.41
N GLN A 32 8.73 -12.96 0.40
CA GLN A 32 8.23 -13.49 1.68
C GLN A 32 6.72 -13.26 1.82
N HIS A 33 5.99 -14.25 2.32
CA HIS A 33 4.56 -14.15 2.63
C HIS A 33 4.31 -13.47 3.99
N ARG A 34 4.88 -12.28 4.17
CA ARG A 34 4.86 -11.56 5.45
C ARG A 34 3.53 -10.83 5.68
N TYR A 35 2.93 -10.31 4.62
CA TYR A 35 1.69 -9.55 4.67
C TYR A 35 0.49 -10.44 4.31
N SER A 36 -0.61 -10.32 5.06
CA SER A 36 -1.84 -11.06 4.79
C SER A 36 -3.01 -10.11 4.86
N PHE A 37 -3.81 -10.09 3.79
CA PHE A 37 -5.01 -9.25 3.68
C PHE A 37 -5.98 -9.50 4.84
N LEU A 38 -6.18 -10.76 5.22
CA LEU A 38 -7.13 -11.11 6.27
C LEU A 38 -6.67 -10.63 7.65
N LYS A 39 -5.36 -10.72 7.94
CA LYS A 39 -4.78 -10.16 9.17
C LYS A 39 -4.87 -8.64 9.19
N TRP A 40 -4.57 -8.00 8.05
CA TRP A 40 -4.66 -6.55 7.93
C TRP A 40 -6.08 -6.05 8.13
N PHE A 41 -7.07 -6.66 7.46
CA PHE A 41 -8.47 -6.26 7.54
C PHE A 41 -9.02 -6.36 8.96
N LEU A 42 -8.76 -7.47 9.65
CA LEU A 42 -9.19 -7.67 11.04
C LEU A 42 -8.52 -6.66 11.98
N LEU A 43 -7.22 -6.41 11.83
CA LEU A 43 -6.50 -5.45 12.68
C LEU A 43 -6.93 -4.01 12.39
N CYS A 44 -7.20 -3.64 11.13
CA CYS A 44 -7.77 -2.35 10.79
C CYS A 44 -9.17 -2.17 11.40
N LEU A 45 -9.99 -3.22 11.41
CA LEU A 45 -11.32 -3.18 12.03
C LEU A 45 -11.25 -3.02 13.55
N ILE A 46 -10.37 -3.77 14.21
CA ILE A 46 -10.19 -3.72 15.68
C ILE A 46 -9.59 -2.38 16.13
N THR A 47 -8.68 -1.82 15.35
CA THR A 47 -7.95 -0.58 15.70
C THR A 47 -8.57 0.68 15.09
N PHE A 48 -9.77 0.58 14.50
CA PHE A 48 -10.45 1.68 13.81
C PHE A 48 -9.54 2.41 12.81
N GLY A 49 -8.73 1.67 12.06
CA GLY A 49 -7.84 2.21 11.03
C GLY A 49 -6.46 2.65 11.51
N LEU A 50 -6.14 2.65 12.82
CA LEU A 50 -4.77 2.96 13.27
C LEU A 50 -3.73 1.96 12.74
N TYR A 51 -4.09 0.67 12.68
CA TYR A 51 -3.25 -0.35 12.07
C TYR A 51 -2.99 -0.10 10.58
N HIS A 52 -3.90 0.58 9.88
CA HIS A 52 -3.73 0.94 8.47
C HIS A 52 -2.49 1.79 8.26
N ILE A 53 -2.37 2.86 9.06
CA ILE A 53 -1.27 3.83 9.03
C ILE A 53 0.07 3.13 9.30
N TYR A 54 0.12 2.31 10.35
CA TYR A 54 1.32 1.56 10.69
C TYR A 54 1.72 0.55 9.61
N HIS A 55 0.75 -0.20 9.08
CA HIS A 55 0.99 -1.19 8.04
C HIS A 55 1.51 -0.53 6.75
N GLU A 56 0.99 0.65 6.40
CA GLU A 56 1.37 1.36 5.19
C GLU A 56 2.81 1.90 5.25
N TYR A 57 3.21 2.47 6.38
CA TYR A 57 4.60 2.85 6.64
C TYR A 57 5.56 1.66 6.54
N ARG A 58 5.17 0.51 7.12
CA ARG A 58 6.00 -0.69 7.12
C ARG A 58 6.13 -1.30 5.72
N LYS A 59 5.04 -1.33 4.93
CA LYS A 59 5.07 -1.72 3.51
C LYS A 59 6.05 -0.83 2.75
N SER A 60 5.91 0.49 2.86
CA SER A 60 6.71 1.45 2.11
C SER A 60 8.20 1.34 2.46
N THR A 61 8.53 1.12 3.74
CA THR A 61 9.91 0.82 4.18
C THR A 61 10.46 -0.47 3.56
N ASP A 62 9.66 -1.53 3.51
CA ASP A 62 10.10 -2.79 2.91
C ASP A 62 10.23 -2.69 1.37
N ILE A 63 9.39 -1.89 0.71
CA ILE A 63 9.49 -1.57 -0.72
C ILE A 63 10.77 -0.77 -1.01
N ALA A 64 11.07 0.26 -0.22
CA ALA A 64 12.30 1.06 -0.36
C ALA A 64 13.56 0.20 -0.18
N LYS A 65 13.54 -0.74 0.78
CA LYS A 65 14.60 -1.73 0.95
C LYS A 65 14.73 -2.68 -0.24
N ALA A 66 13.61 -3.14 -0.81
CA ALA A 66 13.60 -4.00 -1.99
C ALA A 66 14.15 -3.28 -3.24
N LEU A 67 13.97 -1.96 -3.33
CA LEU A 67 14.50 -1.10 -4.39
C LEU A 67 15.97 -0.66 -4.17
N GLN A 68 16.62 -1.08 -3.07
CA GLN A 68 17.96 -0.62 -2.67
C GLN A 68 18.07 0.92 -2.50
N GLU A 69 16.97 1.58 -2.16
CA GLU A 69 16.91 3.03 -1.86
C GLU A 69 16.58 3.27 -0.37
N PRO A 70 17.48 2.89 0.56
CA PRO A 70 17.21 2.94 2.00
C PRO A 70 17.05 4.37 2.56
N ASP A 71 17.52 5.39 1.84
CA ASP A 71 17.47 6.80 2.22
C ASP A 71 16.23 7.54 1.66
N SER A 72 15.31 6.79 1.04
CA SER A 72 14.07 7.35 0.50
C SER A 72 13.17 7.89 1.63
N MET A 73 12.67 9.12 1.47
CA MET A 73 11.65 9.70 2.35
C MET A 73 10.23 9.15 2.07
N GLU A 74 10.06 8.28 1.08
CA GLU A 74 8.76 7.74 0.67
C GLU A 74 8.02 6.97 1.77
N PRO A 75 8.68 6.24 2.70
CA PRO A 75 8.00 5.69 3.86
C PRO A 75 7.39 6.76 4.75
N LEU A 76 8.12 7.84 4.99
CA LEU A 76 7.68 8.95 5.83
C LEU A 76 6.56 9.75 5.14
N VAL A 77 6.67 9.98 3.83
CA VAL A 77 5.63 10.60 3.00
C VAL A 77 4.36 9.74 2.99
N SER A 78 4.48 8.42 2.83
CA SER A 78 3.32 7.51 2.88
C SER A 78 2.64 7.56 4.25
N LEU A 79 3.39 7.58 5.35
CA LEU A 79 2.84 7.70 6.70
C LEU A 79 2.04 9.01 6.89
N ILE A 80 2.62 10.15 6.48
CA ILE A 80 1.97 11.46 6.61
C ILE A 80 0.70 11.52 5.75
N LEU A 81 0.75 11.02 4.53
CA LEU A 81 -0.41 10.98 3.63
C LEU A 81 -1.54 10.11 4.19
N THR A 82 -1.24 8.91 4.70
CA THR A 82 -2.25 8.06 5.34
C THR A 82 -2.83 8.70 6.60
N ALA A 83 -1.99 9.34 7.41
CA ALA A 83 -2.43 10.04 8.62
C ALA A 83 -3.33 11.25 8.31
N LEU A 84 -3.11 11.93 7.18
CA LEU A 84 -3.95 13.03 6.68
C LEU A 84 -5.20 12.57 5.93
N ALA A 85 -5.60 11.29 6.07
CA ALA A 85 -6.72 10.69 5.36
C ALA A 85 -6.58 10.72 3.82
N LEU A 86 -5.34 10.71 3.32
CA LEU A 86 -4.98 10.58 1.91
C LEU A 86 -4.27 9.25 1.58
N PRO A 87 -4.78 8.08 2.05
CA PRO A 87 -4.15 6.77 1.77
C PRO A 87 -4.05 6.49 0.26
N TRP A 88 -4.98 7.00 -0.53
CA TRP A 88 -5.01 6.85 -2.00
C TRP A 88 -3.75 7.39 -2.68
N VAL A 89 -3.19 8.48 -2.17
CA VAL A 89 -2.00 9.13 -2.73
C VAL A 89 -0.77 8.30 -2.38
N ALA A 90 -0.70 7.81 -1.16
CA ALA A 90 0.36 6.90 -0.71
C ALA A 90 0.29 5.55 -1.46
N ASP A 91 -0.91 5.03 -1.71
CA ASP A 91 -1.13 3.85 -2.54
C ASP A 91 -0.67 4.06 -3.99
N ALA A 92 -0.93 5.23 -4.57
CA ALA A 92 -0.46 5.56 -5.92
C ALA A 92 1.08 5.65 -5.97
N LEU A 93 1.71 6.24 -4.96
CA LEU A 93 3.17 6.31 -4.84
C LEU A 93 3.78 4.91 -4.74
N GLN A 94 3.22 4.06 -3.87
CA GLN A 94 3.62 2.68 -3.72
C GLN A 94 3.40 1.87 -5.02
N GLN A 95 2.31 2.12 -5.74
CA GLN A 95 2.06 1.48 -7.02
C GLN A 95 3.13 1.85 -8.07
N VAL A 96 3.58 3.10 -8.10
CA VAL A 96 4.67 3.53 -8.98
C VAL A 96 5.99 2.83 -8.63
N GLN A 97 6.32 2.73 -7.33
CA GLN A 97 7.50 2.00 -6.85
C GLN A 97 7.44 0.50 -7.21
N ILE A 98 6.30 -0.14 -6.99
CA ILE A 98 6.05 -1.54 -7.35
C ILE A 98 6.24 -1.72 -8.86
N ASN A 99 5.67 -0.83 -9.68
CA ASN A 99 5.81 -0.89 -11.14
C ASN A 99 7.26 -0.68 -11.59
N ARG A 100 8.02 0.21 -10.92
CA ARG A 100 9.46 0.36 -11.17
C ARG A 100 10.23 -0.92 -10.85
N TYR A 101 9.93 -1.57 -9.73
CA TYR A 101 10.58 -2.81 -9.33
C TYR A 101 10.31 -3.96 -10.32
N PHE A 102 9.06 -4.12 -10.77
CA PHE A 102 8.70 -5.15 -11.73
C PHE A 102 9.12 -4.83 -13.17
N GLY A 103 9.70 -3.66 -13.41
CA GLY A 103 10.12 -3.21 -14.72
C GLY A 103 8.93 -2.79 -15.57
N SER A 104 9.07 -1.66 -16.24
CA SER A 104 8.28 -1.35 -17.42
C SER A 104 8.53 -2.41 -18.50
N GLU A 105 7.78 -3.50 -18.51
CA GLU A 105 7.55 -4.32 -19.70
C GLU A 105 6.06 -4.64 -19.82
N THR A 106 5.30 -3.66 -20.29
CA THR A 106 4.47 -3.80 -21.50
C THR A 106 3.79 -2.45 -21.78
N LEU A 107 4.36 -1.76 -22.80
CA LEU A 107 3.76 -0.76 -23.70
C LEU A 107 2.83 0.32 -23.13
#